data_AF-A0A4U1J2D7-F1
#
_entry.id   AF-A0A4U1J2D7-F1
#
_cell.length_a   1.000
_cell.length_b   1.000
_cell.length_c   1.000
_cell.angle_alpha   90.00
_cell.angle_beta   90.00
_cell.angle_gamma   90.00
#
_symmetry.space_group_name_H-M   'P 1'
#
loop_
_entity.id
_entity.type
_entity.pdbx_description
1 polymer ?
#
loop_
_entity_poly.entity_id
_entity_poly.type
_entity_poly.pdbx_seq_one_letter_code
_entity_poly.pdbx_strand_id
1 'polypeptide(L)'
;MTATAACGSGGGGGGSGGSGASGGNGGSGASGGDGGAGGNGGNGGTGGSADGVTGTSKDLHRPTTGDVTVRSRFWTKIEALVDQGGTLQSYPGTIDADGNISIPDVPMGPYLLALEGPPSQFMNAPPVRTFVATDARTLDIGYLHSGRPDPAPMSQPTYLTFDATLGVPMQVATYDDMGNILTQDDEIQIYSQNGTVLSYIYPSSSPPEDNPPANGATQLSTWKINAEDVFVQFNGDRTLIDASKGDEVTVVHGVTQQVGTPTDDGNPWNGYTYTATAESMQAMPFTMTNGGTSVVKGTFAPAPQKSFDLDYKGSAWNALLPNTPLSTHFVGVSVDHEPVGTAPALGAFVTLLGMSVGYGTAYSNPDPACHGVGCDPVACASACDAGTMVLAGDYAHTYSYGDPFTGGQNFAAVVITFTKSVRSLLPEATSESLRGNFTLSAPVEELTGKPLTPPLGLPQDIKVAGKDTPYDQVTTGVGTTPAITWTAPSLGSPTRYRVSVVDTTDLTDANGTLSTRRTVANVYVKSPNMTLPEGILQPGKFYYIQVSATVRDNDDFAAPFKSEPRNTSAMMFTGLVTP
;
A
#
# COMPACT_ATOMS: atom_id res chain seq x y z
N MET A 1 -12.52 -13.03 18.89
CA MET A 1 -11.36 -12.10 18.81
C MET A 1 -11.35 -11.52 17.41
N THR A 2 -11.52 -10.21 17.25
CA THR A 2 -11.52 -9.58 15.93
C THR A 2 -10.10 -9.51 15.40
N ALA A 3 -9.74 -10.45 14.52
CA ALA A 3 -8.54 -10.33 13.71
C ALA A 3 -8.71 -9.11 12.80
N THR A 4 -8.10 -7.99 13.18
CA THR A 4 -8.09 -6.78 12.35
C THR A 4 -7.26 -7.07 11.11
N ALA A 5 -7.93 -7.49 10.03
CA ALA A 5 -7.32 -7.62 8.71
C ALA A 5 -6.63 -6.30 8.39
N ALA A 6 -5.30 -6.31 8.45
CA ALA A 6 -4.52 -5.10 8.28
C ALA A 6 -4.52 -4.76 6.78
N CYS A 7 -5.53 -4.01 6.32
CA CYS A 7 -5.59 -3.46 4.97
C CYS A 7 -4.26 -2.78 4.65
N GLY A 8 -3.42 -3.50 3.92
CA GLY A 8 -2.16 -3.01 3.43
C GLY A 8 -2.46 -2.08 2.29
N SER A 9 -2.54 -0.78 2.56
CA SER A 9 -2.47 0.26 1.52
C SER A 9 -1.04 0.32 0.94
N GLY A 10 -0.62 -0.79 0.34
CA GLY A 10 0.62 -0.92 -0.42
C GLY A 10 0.48 -0.13 -1.71
N GLY A 11 1.24 0.96 -1.83
CA GLY A 11 1.19 1.81 -3.02
C GLY A 11 1.75 1.06 -4.23
N GLY A 12 0.95 0.97 -5.30
CA GLY A 12 1.31 0.28 -6.54
C GLY A 12 2.57 0.80 -7.23
N GLY A 13 3.14 -0.06 -8.08
CA GLY A 13 4.33 0.21 -8.89
C GLY A 13 4.44 -0.51 -10.28
N GLY A 14 4.47 0.11 -11.51
CA GLY A 14 5.10 -0.37 -12.80
C GLY A 14 5.05 0.57 -14.06
N GLY A 15 5.91 0.50 -15.11
CA GLY A 15 7.05 -0.42 -15.43
C GLY A 15 7.95 -0.19 -16.69
N SER A 16 9.21 -0.71 -16.68
CA SER A 16 10.31 -0.37 -17.63
C SER A 16 10.52 -1.28 -18.87
N GLY A 17 10.89 -0.67 -20.00
CA GLY A 17 11.15 -1.35 -21.29
C GLY A 17 12.58 -1.87 -21.52
N GLY A 18 12.75 -2.73 -22.54
CA GLY A 18 13.96 -3.51 -22.77
C GLY A 18 15.09 -2.88 -23.60
N SER A 19 16.23 -3.58 -23.61
CA SER A 19 17.38 -3.43 -24.52
C SER A 19 17.73 -4.82 -25.09
N GLY A 20 18.47 -5.01 -26.19
CA GLY A 20 19.13 -4.08 -27.10
C GLY A 20 19.66 -4.81 -28.36
N ALA A 21 20.36 -4.08 -29.23
CA ALA A 21 20.66 -4.40 -30.63
C ALA A 21 21.42 -5.70 -30.99
N SER A 22 21.08 -6.24 -32.16
CA SER A 22 22.00 -6.73 -33.22
C SER A 22 21.26 -6.58 -34.57
N GLY A 23 21.81 -6.23 -35.73
CA GLY A 23 23.18 -5.95 -36.20
C GLY A 23 23.22 -6.29 -37.70
N GLY A 24 23.43 -5.33 -38.62
CA GLY A 24 23.34 -5.62 -40.07
C GLY A 24 23.59 -4.44 -41.01
N ASN A 25 24.59 -4.60 -41.88
CA ASN A 25 25.16 -3.63 -42.84
C ASN A 25 24.20 -2.89 -43.80
N GLY A 26 24.56 -1.63 -44.09
CA GLY A 26 24.96 -1.21 -45.45
C GLY A 26 23.90 -0.60 -46.38
N GLY A 27 24.11 0.66 -46.78
CA GLY A 27 23.30 1.31 -47.82
C GLY A 27 23.63 2.78 -48.04
N SER A 28 24.63 3.07 -48.88
CA SER A 28 24.93 4.45 -49.33
C SER A 28 23.98 4.89 -50.45
N GLY A 29 23.41 6.10 -50.34
CA GLY A 29 22.63 6.72 -51.42
C GLY A 29 22.53 8.24 -51.24
N ALA A 30 23.04 9.00 -52.20
CA ALA A 30 23.09 10.47 -52.14
C ALA A 30 22.26 11.12 -53.27
N SER A 31 21.43 12.09 -52.89
CA SER A 31 20.80 13.13 -53.72
C SER A 31 19.99 14.01 -52.76
N GLY A 32 20.06 15.35 -52.73
CA GLY A 32 20.44 16.28 -53.78
C GLY A 32 19.18 16.95 -54.33
N GLY A 33 18.90 18.20 -53.93
CA GLY A 33 17.71 18.94 -54.35
C GLY A 33 17.40 20.16 -53.48
N ASP A 34 17.82 21.33 -53.97
CA ASP A 34 17.21 22.67 -53.93
C ASP A 34 15.96 22.87 -53.03
N GLY A 35 15.83 23.97 -52.26
CA GLY A 35 16.13 25.35 -52.64
C GLY A 35 14.82 26.12 -52.81
N GLY A 36 14.27 26.66 -51.71
CA GLY A 36 12.96 27.34 -51.68
C GLY A 36 13.00 28.59 -50.79
N ALA A 37 12.47 29.71 -51.29
CA ALA A 37 12.74 31.04 -50.75
C ALA A 37 11.72 31.56 -49.72
N GLY A 38 12.24 32.40 -48.81
CA GLY A 38 11.61 33.66 -48.35
C GLY A 38 10.13 33.67 -47.98
N GLY A 39 9.83 33.56 -46.68
CA GLY A 39 8.58 34.01 -46.07
C GLY A 39 8.84 35.16 -45.10
N ASN A 40 8.13 36.28 -45.25
CA ASN A 40 8.34 37.50 -44.46
C ASN A 40 7.98 37.33 -42.97
N GLY A 41 8.67 38.09 -42.11
CA GLY A 41 8.44 38.07 -40.67
C GLY A 41 7.05 38.56 -40.25
N GLY A 42 6.55 37.97 -39.17
CA GLY A 42 5.35 38.40 -38.44
C GLY A 42 5.62 38.43 -36.95
N ASN A 43 5.31 39.56 -36.32
CA ASN A 43 5.33 39.87 -34.88
C ASN A 43 6.49 39.29 -34.03
N GLY A 44 7.35 40.19 -33.56
CA GLY A 44 8.11 39.96 -32.33
C GLY A 44 7.14 39.75 -31.17
N GLY A 45 6.95 38.49 -30.77
CA GLY A 45 6.27 38.16 -29.53
C GLY A 45 7.03 38.81 -28.37
N THR A 46 6.30 39.51 -27.51
CA THR A 46 6.83 39.97 -26.23
C THR A 46 7.50 38.80 -25.52
N GLY A 47 8.73 38.99 -25.07
CA GLY A 47 9.48 37.98 -24.32
C GLY A 47 8.82 37.71 -22.98
N GLY A 48 7.77 36.89 -22.99
CA GLY A 48 7.21 36.30 -21.79
C GLY A 48 8.30 35.42 -21.18
N SER A 49 8.69 35.76 -19.95
CA SER A 49 9.62 34.98 -19.14
C SER A 49 9.29 33.49 -19.27
N ALA A 50 10.30 32.67 -19.60
CA ALA A 50 10.20 31.22 -19.52
C ALA A 50 10.25 30.71 -18.06
N ASP A 51 9.89 31.59 -17.12
CA ASP A 51 10.08 31.46 -15.68
C ASP A 51 8.74 31.07 -15.05
N GLY A 52 8.44 29.78 -15.13
CA GLY A 52 7.25 29.18 -14.56
C GLY A 52 7.34 27.66 -14.54
N VAL A 53 6.40 27.03 -13.85
CA VAL A 53 6.19 25.58 -13.85
C VAL A 53 4.87 25.29 -14.54
N THR A 54 4.88 24.31 -15.44
CA THR A 54 3.69 23.85 -16.17
C THR A 54 3.47 22.36 -15.94
N GLY A 55 2.37 21.79 -16.43
CA GLY A 55 2.16 20.35 -16.34
C GLY A 55 0.72 19.88 -16.47
N THR A 56 0.47 18.64 -16.04
CA THR A 56 -0.86 18.03 -15.97
C THR A 56 -1.14 17.42 -14.60
N SER A 57 -2.41 17.50 -14.21
CA SER A 57 -3.05 16.80 -13.11
C SER A 57 -4.12 15.90 -13.75
N LYS A 58 -3.68 14.84 -14.41
CA LYS A 58 -4.53 13.98 -15.26
C LYS A 58 -4.33 12.51 -14.94
N ASP A 59 -5.39 11.91 -14.40
CA ASP A 59 -5.43 10.51 -14.00
C ASP A 59 -5.66 9.63 -15.23
N LEU A 60 -4.83 8.59 -15.39
CA LEU A 60 -4.93 7.61 -16.46
C LEU A 60 -5.68 6.38 -15.94
N HIS A 61 -6.88 6.15 -16.44
CA HIS A 61 -7.71 4.99 -16.12
C HIS A 61 -7.54 3.93 -17.21
N ARG A 62 -7.34 2.67 -16.82
CA ARG A 62 -7.24 1.52 -17.76
C ARG A 62 -8.41 0.54 -17.56
N PRO A 63 -9.60 0.83 -18.11
CA PRO A 63 -10.65 -0.16 -18.26
C PRO A 63 -10.32 -1.15 -19.39
N THR A 64 -10.99 -2.30 -19.43
CA THR A 64 -10.79 -3.33 -20.46
C THR A 64 -11.12 -2.86 -21.89
N THR A 65 -11.84 -1.73 -22.02
CA THR A 65 -12.18 -1.09 -23.30
C THR A 65 -11.09 -0.15 -23.85
N GLY A 66 -10.01 0.10 -23.08
CA GLY A 66 -8.87 0.93 -23.46
C GLY A 66 -8.72 2.20 -22.62
N ASP A 67 -7.48 2.72 -22.58
CA ASP A 67 -7.07 3.83 -21.71
C ASP A 67 -7.93 5.11 -21.87
N VAL A 68 -8.36 5.67 -20.74
CA VAL A 68 -9.11 6.92 -20.64
C VAL A 68 -8.38 7.88 -19.70
N THR A 69 -8.02 9.05 -20.20
CA THR A 69 -7.42 10.12 -19.39
C THR A 69 -8.49 11.09 -18.91
N VAL A 70 -8.55 11.37 -17.61
CA VAL A 70 -9.46 12.37 -17.01
C VAL A 70 -8.71 13.35 -16.13
N ARG A 71 -9.29 14.52 -15.86
CA ARG A 71 -8.75 15.46 -14.86
C ARG A 71 -8.73 14.78 -13.48
N SER A 72 -7.59 14.83 -12.81
CA SER A 72 -7.49 14.33 -11.44
C SER A 72 -8.38 15.11 -10.49
N ARG A 73 -9.03 14.39 -9.60
CA ARG A 73 -9.86 14.97 -8.53
C ARG A 73 -9.12 15.07 -7.20
N PHE A 74 -7.94 14.47 -7.09
CA PHE A 74 -7.20 14.40 -5.84
C PHE A 74 -6.59 15.77 -5.48
N TRP A 75 -5.99 16.47 -6.44
CA TRP A 75 -5.30 17.74 -6.18
C TRP A 75 -6.24 18.94 -6.28
N THR A 76 -6.43 19.63 -5.16
CA THR A 76 -7.32 20.81 -5.03
C THR A 76 -6.57 22.14 -5.06
N LYS A 77 -5.31 22.15 -4.59
CA LYS A 77 -4.41 23.31 -4.58
C LYS A 77 -3.00 22.88 -5.00
N ILE A 78 -2.28 23.79 -5.64
CA ILE A 78 -0.88 23.65 -6.05
C ILE A 78 -0.12 24.97 -5.79
N GLU A 79 1.10 24.88 -5.26
CA GLU A 79 2.01 26.01 -5.09
C GLU A 79 3.47 25.51 -5.17
N ALA A 80 4.40 26.36 -5.58
CA ALA A 80 5.83 26.08 -5.49
C ALA A 80 6.42 26.86 -4.30
N LEU A 81 7.14 26.20 -3.39
CA LEU A 81 7.83 26.82 -2.27
C LEU A 81 9.33 26.87 -2.57
N VAL A 82 9.90 28.07 -2.63
CA VAL A 82 11.30 28.31 -3.01
C VAL A 82 12.05 28.88 -1.81
N ASP A 83 13.19 28.28 -1.47
CA ASP A 83 14.05 28.79 -0.39
C ASP A 83 14.77 30.08 -0.82
N GLN A 84 14.53 31.16 -0.08
CA GLN A 84 15.22 32.44 -0.20
C GLN A 84 15.94 32.80 1.09
N GLY A 85 17.03 32.07 1.38
CA GLY A 85 17.91 32.35 2.50
C GLY A 85 17.38 31.86 3.84
N GLY A 86 16.79 30.67 3.86
CA GLY A 86 16.19 30.02 5.03
C GLY A 86 14.68 30.25 5.17
N THR A 87 14.06 31.04 4.29
CA THR A 87 12.62 31.29 4.26
C THR A 87 12.01 30.71 2.99
N LEU A 88 10.96 29.89 3.11
CA LEU A 88 10.23 29.37 1.96
C LEU A 88 9.22 30.43 1.44
N GLN A 89 9.51 31.06 0.31
CA GLN A 89 8.55 31.89 -0.40
C GLN A 89 7.58 31.01 -1.21
N SER A 90 6.27 31.20 -1.03
CA SER A 90 5.24 30.52 -1.84
C SER A 90 4.95 31.28 -3.14
N TYR A 91 4.84 30.51 -4.22
CA TYR A 91 4.39 30.91 -5.55
C TYR A 91 3.11 30.14 -5.86
N PRO A 92 1.93 30.78 -5.81
CA PRO A 92 0.66 30.09 -5.99
C PRO A 92 0.46 29.67 -7.45
N GLY A 93 -0.02 28.45 -7.66
CA GLY A 93 -0.37 27.94 -8.98
C GLY A 93 -1.86 27.68 -9.14
N THR A 94 -2.25 27.28 -10.35
CA THR A 94 -3.60 26.87 -10.70
C THR A 94 -3.62 25.48 -11.34
N ILE A 95 -4.74 24.76 -11.14
CA ILE A 95 -5.11 23.55 -11.87
C ILE A 95 -6.44 23.87 -12.55
N ASP A 96 -6.45 24.00 -13.87
CA ASP A 96 -7.66 24.40 -14.61
C ASP A 96 -8.72 23.27 -14.69
N ALA A 97 -9.82 23.53 -15.40
CA ALA A 97 -10.94 22.59 -15.55
C ALA A 97 -10.61 21.35 -16.41
N ASP A 98 -9.55 21.40 -17.21
CA ASP A 98 -9.04 20.27 -18.00
C ASP A 98 -7.90 19.54 -17.26
N GLY A 99 -7.43 20.09 -16.13
CA GLY A 99 -6.33 19.55 -15.35
C GLY A 99 -4.95 20.01 -15.82
N ASN A 100 -4.83 21.10 -16.58
CA ASN A 100 -3.52 21.67 -16.89
C ASN A 100 -3.03 22.53 -15.72
N ILE A 101 -1.71 22.52 -15.48
CA ILE A 101 -1.05 23.20 -14.37
C ILE A 101 -0.31 24.44 -14.87
N SER A 102 -0.40 25.53 -14.11
CA SER A 102 0.46 26.70 -14.26
C SER A 102 0.85 27.27 -12.90
N ILE A 103 2.15 27.45 -12.67
CA ILE A 103 2.71 28.19 -11.52
C ILE A 103 3.63 29.27 -12.11
N PRO A 104 3.17 30.53 -12.22
CA PRO A 104 3.96 31.60 -12.80
C PRO A 104 5.07 32.07 -11.86
N ASP A 105 6.07 32.76 -12.42
CA ASP A 105 7.11 33.52 -11.72
C ASP A 105 8.03 32.70 -10.80
N VAL A 106 7.98 31.36 -10.85
CA VAL A 106 8.84 30.47 -10.05
C VAL A 106 10.30 30.58 -10.52
N PRO A 107 11.24 31.12 -9.71
CA PRO A 107 12.64 31.29 -10.10
C PRO A 107 13.29 29.97 -10.53
N MET A 108 14.28 30.04 -11.42
CA MET A 108 15.07 28.88 -11.83
C MET A 108 15.85 28.27 -10.66
N GLY A 109 15.89 26.93 -10.60
CA GLY A 109 16.48 26.16 -9.50
C GLY A 109 15.53 25.13 -8.88
N PRO A 110 15.90 24.52 -7.73
CA PRO A 110 15.06 23.58 -7.01
C PRO A 110 13.96 24.29 -6.20
N TYR A 111 12.84 23.60 -6.00
CA TYR A 111 11.71 24.04 -5.17
C TYR A 111 11.00 22.85 -4.53
N LEU A 112 10.18 23.09 -3.51
CA LEU A 112 9.20 22.12 -3.02
C LEU A 112 7.87 22.38 -3.72
N LEU A 113 7.45 21.48 -4.60
CA LEU A 113 6.08 21.44 -5.10
C LEU A 113 5.17 21.04 -3.94
N ALA A 114 4.28 21.93 -3.51
CA ALA A 114 3.30 21.67 -2.46
C ALA A 114 1.91 21.49 -3.07
N LEU A 115 1.25 20.41 -2.68
CA LEU A 115 -0.04 19.94 -3.18
C LEU A 115 -0.99 19.70 -2.01
N GLU A 116 -2.27 20.00 -2.20
CA GLU A 116 -3.31 19.78 -1.20
C GLU A 116 -4.31 18.74 -1.72
N GLY A 117 -4.32 17.57 -1.09
CA GLY A 117 -5.26 16.49 -1.38
C GLY A 117 -6.66 16.79 -0.84
N PRO A 118 -7.64 15.89 -1.02
CA PRO A 118 -8.85 15.93 -0.20
C PRO A 118 -8.50 15.79 1.30
N PRO A 119 -9.39 16.20 2.22
CA PRO A 119 -9.32 15.73 3.59
C PRO A 119 -9.27 14.20 3.62
N SER A 120 -8.57 13.63 4.60
CA SER A 120 -8.73 12.20 4.85
C SER A 120 -10.19 11.90 5.17
N GLN A 121 -10.61 10.65 4.94
CA GLN A 121 -12.00 10.17 5.12
C GLN A 121 -12.63 10.40 6.51
N PHE A 122 -11.88 10.92 7.48
CA PHE A 122 -12.39 11.31 8.79
C PHE A 122 -13.08 12.67 8.72
N MET A 123 -14.29 12.75 9.27
CA MET A 123 -15.06 13.99 9.34
C MET A 123 -14.26 15.12 9.99
N ASN A 124 -14.23 16.30 9.35
CA ASN A 124 -13.49 17.49 9.78
C ASN A 124 -11.95 17.39 9.79
N ALA A 125 -11.36 16.31 9.27
CA ALA A 125 -9.92 16.25 9.08
C ALA A 125 -9.45 17.37 8.13
N PRO A 126 -8.42 18.16 8.46
CA PRO A 126 -7.78 19.02 7.47
C PRO A 126 -7.21 18.21 6.28
N PRO A 127 -7.11 18.81 5.10
CA PRO A 127 -6.40 18.26 3.94
C PRO A 127 -5.01 17.71 4.26
N VAL A 128 -4.61 16.65 3.55
CA VAL A 128 -3.24 16.14 3.62
C VAL A 128 -2.38 16.96 2.66
N ARG A 129 -1.31 17.59 3.17
CA ARG A 129 -0.35 18.30 2.31
C ARG A 129 0.73 17.34 1.82
N THR A 130 0.97 17.33 0.52
CA THR A 130 2.05 16.55 -0.10
C THR A 130 3.08 17.49 -0.69
N PHE A 131 4.36 17.23 -0.40
CA PHE A 131 5.48 18.05 -0.85
C PHE A 131 6.44 17.19 -1.69
N VAL A 132 6.94 17.71 -2.81
CA VAL A 132 7.88 17.01 -3.69
C VAL A 132 9.05 17.94 -4.02
N ALA A 133 10.26 17.58 -3.62
CA ALA A 133 11.46 18.36 -3.91
C ALA A 133 11.96 18.11 -5.34
N THR A 134 11.79 19.09 -6.23
CA THR A 134 12.07 18.96 -7.66
C THR A 134 12.59 20.26 -8.25
N ASP A 135 13.25 20.18 -9.40
CA ASP A 135 13.63 21.31 -10.25
C ASP A 135 12.88 21.31 -11.60
N ALA A 136 12.07 20.27 -11.85
CA ALA A 136 11.30 20.07 -13.06
C ALA A 136 10.34 21.24 -13.36
N ARG A 137 10.25 21.61 -14.64
CA ARG A 137 9.40 22.72 -15.15
C ARG A 137 8.19 22.27 -15.96
N THR A 138 8.09 20.97 -16.21
CA THR A 138 6.90 20.30 -16.71
C THR A 138 6.63 19.13 -15.78
N LEU A 139 5.42 19.04 -15.25
CA LEU A 139 5.01 18.04 -14.26
C LEU A 139 3.88 17.15 -14.80
N ASP A 140 3.80 15.91 -14.33
CA ASP A 140 2.58 15.09 -14.37
C ASP A 140 2.28 14.53 -12.97
N ILE A 141 1.39 15.20 -12.25
CA ILE A 141 0.97 14.79 -10.90
C ILE A 141 -0.26 13.87 -10.90
N GLY A 142 -0.72 13.42 -12.07
CA GLY A 142 -1.81 12.46 -12.17
C GLY A 142 -1.39 11.05 -11.79
N TYR A 143 -2.36 10.24 -11.37
CA TYR A 143 -2.19 8.85 -11.00
C TYR A 143 -2.45 7.89 -12.18
N LEU A 144 -2.19 6.60 -11.95
CA LEU A 144 -2.65 5.50 -12.79
C LEU A 144 -3.71 4.72 -12.01
N HIS A 145 -4.84 4.39 -12.62
CA HIS A 145 -5.97 3.69 -12.00
C HIS A 145 -6.42 2.45 -12.79
N SER A 146 -6.85 1.41 -12.08
CA SER A 146 -7.52 0.27 -12.70
C SER A 146 -9.00 0.57 -12.93
N GLY A 147 -9.53 0.11 -14.05
CA GLY A 147 -10.95 0.27 -14.37
C GLY A 147 -11.31 1.66 -14.91
N ARG A 148 -12.60 1.98 -14.90
CA ARG A 148 -13.16 3.19 -15.54
C ARG A 148 -13.15 4.41 -14.59
N PRO A 149 -13.21 5.66 -15.11
CA PRO A 149 -13.14 6.87 -14.28
C PRO A 149 -14.46 7.30 -13.62
N ASP A 150 -15.56 6.60 -13.87
CA ASP A 150 -16.91 6.99 -13.44
C ASP A 150 -17.70 5.91 -12.63
N PRO A 151 -17.06 5.10 -11.75
CA PRO A 151 -17.79 4.15 -10.92
C PRO A 151 -18.75 4.91 -9.99
N ALA A 152 -19.95 4.35 -9.78
CA ALA A 152 -20.94 4.98 -8.92
C ALA A 152 -20.62 4.65 -7.45
N PRO A 153 -20.55 5.64 -6.54
CA PRO A 153 -20.25 5.36 -5.14
C PRO A 153 -21.44 4.67 -4.45
N MET A 154 -21.11 3.77 -3.52
CA MET A 154 -22.01 3.15 -2.56
C MET A 154 -22.05 4.04 -1.31
N SER A 155 -23.24 4.44 -0.89
CA SER A 155 -23.43 5.36 0.25
C SER A 155 -24.58 4.96 1.18
N GLN A 156 -25.10 3.74 0.99
CA GLN A 156 -26.10 3.08 1.83
C GLN A 156 -25.76 1.58 1.89
N PRO A 157 -26.13 0.87 2.97
CA PRO A 157 -25.95 -0.57 3.07
C PRO A 157 -26.56 -1.29 1.87
N THR A 158 -25.71 -1.90 1.06
CA THR A 158 -26.07 -2.47 -0.25
C THR A 158 -25.68 -3.93 -0.26
N TYR A 159 -26.63 -4.81 -0.54
CA TYR A 159 -26.44 -6.24 -0.31
C TYR A 159 -26.19 -7.03 -1.60
N LEU A 160 -25.41 -8.09 -1.46
CA LEU A 160 -25.30 -9.17 -2.44
C LEU A 160 -25.92 -10.43 -1.83
N THR A 161 -26.55 -11.27 -2.66
CA THR A 161 -26.91 -12.64 -2.28
C THR A 161 -26.30 -13.62 -3.27
N PHE A 162 -25.69 -14.70 -2.78
CA PHE A 162 -25.12 -15.73 -3.63
C PHE A 162 -26.15 -16.79 -4.05
N ASP A 163 -26.02 -17.23 -5.30
CA ASP A 163 -26.71 -18.39 -5.87
C ASP A 163 -25.74 -19.07 -6.85
N ALA A 164 -24.77 -19.79 -6.28
CA ALA A 164 -23.64 -20.37 -7.00
C ALA A 164 -23.25 -21.76 -6.50
N THR A 165 -22.81 -22.62 -7.42
CA THR A 165 -22.30 -23.97 -7.11
C THR A 165 -20.78 -23.98 -7.07
N LEU A 166 -20.22 -24.59 -6.03
CA LEU A 166 -18.77 -24.79 -5.83
C LEU A 166 -18.34 -26.16 -6.37
N GLY A 167 -17.15 -26.23 -6.96
CA GLY A 167 -16.48 -27.49 -7.31
C GLY A 167 -15.64 -28.04 -6.17
N VAL A 168 -15.18 -27.18 -5.26
CA VAL A 168 -14.47 -27.54 -4.02
C VAL A 168 -15.39 -27.27 -2.82
N PRO A 169 -15.62 -28.23 -1.91
CA PRO A 169 -16.42 -27.99 -0.70
C PRO A 169 -15.79 -26.89 0.16
N MET A 170 -16.58 -25.88 0.52
CA MET A 170 -16.19 -24.75 1.37
C MET A 170 -15.69 -25.22 2.75
N GLN A 171 -14.48 -24.83 3.15
CA GLN A 171 -14.06 -24.92 4.54
C GLN A 171 -14.53 -23.71 5.32
N VAL A 172 -15.14 -23.94 6.48
CA VAL A 172 -15.56 -22.88 7.39
C VAL A 172 -14.91 -23.09 8.74
N ALA A 173 -14.38 -22.01 9.33
CA ALA A 173 -13.64 -22.11 10.58
C ALA A 173 -14.49 -22.75 11.68
N THR A 174 -13.98 -23.85 12.22
CA THR A 174 -14.56 -24.53 13.39
C THR A 174 -13.63 -24.42 14.58
N TYR A 175 -14.20 -24.44 15.77
CA TYR A 175 -13.49 -24.22 17.03
C TYR A 175 -13.76 -25.37 18.00
N ASP A 176 -12.78 -25.73 18.83
CA ASP A 176 -12.98 -26.64 19.95
C ASP A 176 -13.64 -25.93 21.16
N ASP A 177 -13.92 -26.69 22.22
CA ASP A 177 -14.49 -26.19 23.48
C ASP A 177 -13.62 -25.13 24.19
N MET A 178 -12.34 -25.00 23.80
CA MET A 178 -11.39 -24.01 24.32
C MET A 178 -11.25 -22.78 23.39
N GLY A 179 -11.89 -22.78 22.22
CA GLY A 179 -11.79 -21.72 21.22
C GLY A 179 -10.58 -21.82 20.29
N ASN A 180 -9.88 -22.96 20.25
CA ASN A 180 -8.80 -23.21 19.29
C ASN A 180 -9.39 -23.56 17.92
N ILE A 181 -8.75 -23.09 16.84
CA ILE A 181 -9.17 -23.36 15.46
C ILE A 181 -8.88 -24.83 15.10
N LEU A 182 -9.91 -25.57 14.70
CA LEU A 182 -9.84 -26.97 14.23
C LEU A 182 -9.87 -27.09 12.70
N THR A 183 -10.53 -26.16 12.01
CA THR A 183 -10.58 -26.04 10.55
C THR A 183 -10.32 -24.58 10.20
N GLN A 184 -9.55 -24.30 9.15
CA GLN A 184 -9.33 -22.93 8.70
C GLN A 184 -10.56 -22.42 7.93
N ASP A 185 -10.70 -21.09 7.82
CA ASP A 185 -11.73 -20.48 6.97
C ASP A 185 -11.18 -20.36 5.54
N ASP A 186 -11.95 -20.81 4.55
CA ASP A 186 -11.70 -20.46 3.14
C ASP A 186 -12.13 -19.00 2.88
N GLU A 187 -11.70 -18.45 1.76
CA GLU A 187 -11.89 -17.05 1.39
C GLU A 187 -12.64 -16.93 0.05
N ILE A 188 -13.68 -16.09 0.02
CA ILE A 188 -14.31 -15.63 -1.21
C ILE A 188 -13.89 -14.18 -1.50
N GLN A 189 -13.27 -13.96 -2.66
CA GLN A 189 -12.99 -12.63 -3.19
C GLN A 189 -13.95 -12.29 -4.33
N ILE A 190 -14.58 -11.12 -4.29
CA ILE A 190 -15.35 -10.56 -5.41
C ILE A 190 -14.46 -9.52 -6.09
N TYR A 191 -14.23 -9.70 -7.39
CA TYR A 191 -13.29 -8.90 -8.16
C TYR A 191 -13.94 -8.30 -9.40
N SER A 192 -13.74 -7.00 -9.63
CA SER A 192 -14.02 -6.36 -10.91
C SER A 192 -12.96 -5.31 -11.23
N GLN A 193 -12.17 -5.55 -12.28
CA GLN A 193 -11.23 -4.56 -12.80
C GLN A 193 -11.95 -3.26 -13.14
N ASN A 194 -13.02 -3.33 -13.96
CA ASN A 194 -13.71 -2.17 -14.51
C ASN A 194 -14.47 -1.37 -13.45
N GLY A 195 -15.18 -2.04 -12.53
CA GLY A 195 -15.85 -1.39 -11.42
C GLY A 195 -14.90 -0.91 -10.30
N THR A 196 -13.61 -1.26 -10.37
CA THR A 196 -12.61 -1.06 -9.31
C THR A 196 -13.08 -1.69 -7.98
N VAL A 197 -13.61 -2.92 -8.04
CA VAL A 197 -14.15 -3.65 -6.88
C VAL A 197 -13.21 -4.77 -6.47
N LEU A 198 -12.94 -4.84 -5.16
CA LEU A 198 -12.29 -5.95 -4.48
C LEU A 198 -13.00 -6.18 -3.14
N SER A 199 -13.17 -7.43 -2.73
CA SER A 199 -13.60 -7.81 -1.39
C SER A 199 -12.81 -9.00 -0.87
N TYR A 200 -12.74 -9.15 0.45
CA TYR A 200 -12.29 -10.37 1.13
C TYR A 200 -13.42 -10.81 2.06
N ILE A 201 -13.95 -12.01 1.86
CA ILE A 201 -15.14 -12.49 2.57
C ILE A 201 -14.83 -13.86 3.18
N TYR A 202 -14.88 -13.92 4.50
CA TYR A 202 -14.65 -15.12 5.30
C TYR A 202 -16.00 -15.64 5.85
N PRO A 203 -16.44 -16.88 5.55
CA PRO A 203 -17.73 -17.39 6.00
C PRO A 203 -17.96 -17.28 7.50
N SER A 204 -16.95 -17.56 8.34
CA SER A 204 -17.04 -17.47 9.80
C SER A 204 -17.20 -16.04 10.34
N SER A 205 -16.90 -15.02 9.53
CA SER A 205 -17.11 -13.61 9.88
C SER A 205 -18.53 -13.09 9.59
N SER A 206 -19.32 -13.84 8.81
CA SER A 206 -20.71 -13.48 8.50
C SER A 206 -21.64 -13.82 9.68
N PRO A 207 -22.62 -12.96 10.02
CA PRO A 207 -23.56 -13.25 11.09
C PRO A 207 -24.54 -14.36 10.67
N PRO A 208 -25.08 -15.19 11.60
CA PRO A 208 -25.92 -16.33 11.25
C PRO A 208 -27.18 -15.98 10.45
N GLU A 209 -27.78 -14.81 10.68
CA GLU A 209 -28.95 -14.29 9.96
C GLU A 209 -28.70 -13.98 8.48
N ASP A 210 -27.44 -13.80 8.08
CA ASP A 210 -27.02 -13.63 6.69
C ASP A 210 -26.83 -14.99 5.98
N ASN A 211 -27.09 -16.11 6.66
CA ASN A 211 -27.05 -17.47 6.12
C ASN A 211 -25.72 -17.83 5.42
N PRO A 212 -24.57 -17.73 6.11
CA PRO A 212 -23.29 -18.19 5.58
C PRO A 212 -23.32 -19.70 5.23
N PRO A 213 -22.49 -20.14 4.28
CA PRO A 213 -22.34 -21.56 4.00
C PRO A 213 -21.86 -22.31 5.25
N ALA A 214 -22.27 -23.57 5.38
CA ALA A 214 -21.74 -24.46 6.40
C ALA A 214 -20.42 -25.11 5.93
N ASN A 215 -19.60 -25.58 6.87
CA ASN A 215 -18.41 -26.38 6.53
C ASN A 215 -18.79 -27.61 5.68
N GLY A 216 -18.09 -27.80 4.56
CA GLY A 216 -18.38 -28.83 3.56
C GLY A 216 -19.49 -28.48 2.55
N ALA A 217 -20.03 -27.26 2.54
CA ALA A 217 -21.03 -26.84 1.57
C ALA A 217 -20.45 -26.79 0.14
N THR A 218 -21.20 -27.32 -0.83
CA THR A 218 -20.91 -27.23 -2.28
C THR A 218 -21.83 -26.25 -3.02
N GLN A 219 -22.62 -25.47 -2.27
CA GLN A 219 -23.57 -24.49 -2.77
C GLN A 219 -23.53 -23.25 -1.89
N LEU A 220 -23.34 -22.09 -2.51
CA LEU A 220 -23.57 -20.78 -1.91
C LEU A 220 -24.99 -20.36 -2.28
N SER A 221 -25.96 -20.76 -1.45
CA SER A 221 -27.38 -20.48 -1.67
C SER A 221 -27.90 -19.51 -0.61
N THR A 222 -28.37 -18.35 -1.07
CA THR A 222 -28.94 -17.27 -0.25
C THR A 222 -28.03 -16.68 0.83
N TRP A 223 -26.72 -16.97 0.79
CA TRP A 223 -25.73 -16.25 1.62
C TRP A 223 -25.74 -14.77 1.24
N LYS A 224 -26.11 -13.94 2.21
CA LYS A 224 -26.28 -12.50 2.09
C LYS A 224 -25.05 -11.80 2.65
N ILE A 225 -24.57 -10.78 1.96
CA ILE A 225 -23.38 -10.00 2.36
C ILE A 225 -23.71 -8.52 2.18
N ASN A 226 -23.40 -7.70 3.18
CA ASN A 226 -23.38 -6.25 3.00
C ASN A 226 -22.09 -5.86 2.27
N ALA A 227 -22.21 -5.46 1.01
CA ALA A 227 -21.07 -5.03 0.20
C ALA A 227 -20.40 -3.77 0.78
N GLU A 228 -21.11 -2.95 1.56
CA GLU A 228 -20.52 -1.80 2.25
C GLU A 228 -19.50 -2.25 3.31
N ASP A 229 -19.68 -3.40 3.96
CA ASP A 229 -18.75 -3.86 5.00
C ASP A 229 -17.52 -4.56 4.43
N VAL A 230 -17.67 -5.26 3.30
CA VAL A 230 -16.60 -6.12 2.72
C VAL A 230 -15.90 -5.54 1.49
N PHE A 231 -16.45 -4.56 0.79
CA PHE A 231 -15.75 -3.93 -0.34
C PHE A 231 -14.63 -3.02 0.14
N VAL A 232 -13.45 -3.24 -0.42
CA VAL A 232 -12.27 -2.39 -0.22
C VAL A 232 -12.56 -1.02 -0.83
N GLN A 233 -12.29 0.01 -0.03
CA GLN A 233 -12.44 1.39 -0.44
C GLN A 233 -11.22 1.81 -1.29
N PHE A 234 -11.47 2.33 -2.49
CA PHE A 234 -10.44 2.89 -3.37
C PHE A 234 -10.68 4.38 -3.55
N ASN A 235 -9.63 5.19 -3.41
CA ASN A 235 -9.67 6.66 -3.51
C ASN A 235 -10.68 7.37 -2.56
N GLY A 236 -11.16 6.70 -1.51
CA GLY A 236 -12.15 7.23 -0.57
C GLY A 236 -13.58 6.72 -0.78
N ASP A 237 -13.86 6.04 -1.90
CA ASP A 237 -15.19 5.51 -2.22
C ASP A 237 -15.19 3.97 -2.24
N ARG A 238 -16.34 3.36 -1.92
CA ARG A 238 -16.68 2.00 -2.32
C ARG A 238 -17.58 2.07 -3.54
N THR A 239 -17.40 1.18 -4.50
CA THR A 239 -18.04 1.32 -5.82
C THR A 239 -19.14 0.29 -6.05
N LEU A 240 -20.17 0.69 -6.80
CA LEU A 240 -21.23 -0.18 -7.28
C LEU A 240 -20.84 -0.80 -8.61
N ILE A 241 -21.11 -2.10 -8.75
CA ILE A 241 -20.96 -2.85 -10.00
C ILE A 241 -22.09 -2.45 -10.96
N ASP A 242 -21.75 -2.09 -12.19
CA ASP A 242 -22.70 -1.80 -13.26
C ASP A 242 -22.32 -2.52 -14.57
N ALA A 243 -22.89 -3.71 -14.77
CA ALA A 243 -22.72 -4.49 -15.99
C ALA A 243 -23.04 -3.72 -17.29
N SER A 244 -23.91 -2.70 -17.25
CA SER A 244 -24.23 -1.89 -18.43
C SER A 244 -23.06 -1.01 -18.90
N LYS A 245 -22.06 -0.79 -18.04
CA LYS A 245 -20.81 -0.08 -18.32
C LYS A 245 -19.62 -1.03 -18.56
N GLY A 246 -19.88 -2.33 -18.66
CA GLY A 246 -18.85 -3.35 -18.84
C GLY A 246 -18.15 -3.78 -17.55
N ASP A 247 -18.78 -3.58 -16.38
CA ASP A 247 -18.25 -4.12 -15.13
C ASP A 247 -18.43 -5.65 -15.10
N GLU A 248 -17.39 -6.35 -15.51
CA GLU A 248 -17.28 -7.81 -15.41
C GLU A 248 -16.85 -8.22 -14.00
N VAL A 249 -17.45 -9.29 -13.48
CA VAL A 249 -17.23 -9.75 -12.10
C VAL A 249 -16.73 -11.19 -12.11
N THR A 250 -15.51 -11.37 -11.62
CA THR A 250 -14.96 -12.70 -11.30
C THR A 250 -15.08 -12.89 -9.79
N VAL A 251 -15.55 -14.07 -9.37
CA VAL A 251 -15.52 -14.47 -7.96
C VAL A 251 -14.49 -15.59 -7.83
N VAL A 252 -13.59 -15.45 -6.87
CA VAL A 252 -12.48 -16.36 -6.61
C VAL A 252 -12.73 -17.08 -5.28
N HIS A 253 -12.47 -18.39 -5.26
CA HIS A 253 -12.50 -19.22 -4.06
C HIS A 253 -11.06 -19.60 -3.70
N GLY A 254 -10.53 -18.92 -2.68
CA GLY A 254 -9.24 -19.21 -2.06
C GLY A 254 -9.42 -20.28 -0.99
N VAL A 255 -8.76 -21.42 -1.17
CA VAL A 255 -8.77 -22.51 -0.20
C VAL A 255 -7.60 -22.33 0.78
N THR A 256 -7.90 -22.29 2.06
CA THR A 256 -6.91 -22.13 3.12
C THR A 256 -6.38 -23.50 3.57
N GLN A 257 -5.06 -23.61 3.63
CA GLN A 257 -4.33 -24.82 4.00
C GLN A 257 -3.35 -24.50 5.13
N GLN A 258 -3.22 -25.44 6.07
CA GLN A 258 -2.22 -25.38 7.13
C GLN A 258 -1.02 -26.24 6.75
N VAL A 259 0.19 -25.70 6.91
CA VAL A 259 1.44 -26.39 6.55
C VAL A 259 2.13 -26.91 7.80
N GLY A 260 2.19 -28.24 7.91
CA GLY A 260 2.66 -28.91 9.12
C GLY A 260 1.73 -28.72 10.31
N THR A 261 2.19 -29.10 11.49
CA THR A 261 1.52 -28.85 12.77
C THR A 261 2.33 -27.82 13.56
N PRO A 262 1.69 -26.91 14.31
CA PRO A 262 2.40 -26.09 15.29
C PRO A 262 3.20 -26.98 16.27
N THR A 263 4.39 -26.52 16.65
CA THR A 263 5.31 -27.25 17.54
C THR A 263 5.93 -26.33 18.57
N ASP A 264 6.23 -26.88 19.74
CA ASP A 264 6.83 -26.15 20.87
C ASP A 264 8.30 -25.71 20.63
N ASP A 265 8.88 -26.02 19.45
CA ASP A 265 10.23 -25.65 19.05
C ASP A 265 10.38 -24.16 18.68
N GLY A 266 9.27 -23.43 18.59
CA GLY A 266 9.25 -22.01 18.25
C GLY A 266 9.62 -21.71 16.79
N ASN A 267 9.51 -22.68 15.88
CA ASN A 267 9.68 -22.42 14.45
C ASN A 267 8.39 -21.84 13.84
N PRO A 268 8.38 -20.58 13.36
CA PRO A 268 7.19 -19.98 12.74
C PRO A 268 6.64 -20.73 11.52
N TRP A 269 7.49 -21.50 10.84
CA TRP A 269 7.13 -22.25 9.65
C TRP A 269 6.46 -23.60 9.95
N ASN A 270 6.26 -23.92 11.23
CA ASN A 270 5.50 -25.09 11.66
C ASN A 270 4.06 -24.66 12.01
N GLY A 271 3.09 -25.08 11.21
CA GLY A 271 1.67 -24.83 11.44
C GLY A 271 1.12 -23.49 10.94
N TYR A 272 1.88 -22.73 10.13
CA TYR A 272 1.37 -21.52 9.46
C TYR A 272 0.30 -21.87 8.41
N THR A 273 -0.46 -20.86 7.99
CA THR A 273 -1.50 -21.00 6.96
C THR A 273 -1.16 -20.22 5.69
N TYR A 274 -1.63 -20.74 4.56
CA TYR A 274 -1.72 -20.01 3.32
C TYR A 274 -3.07 -20.26 2.66
N THR A 275 -3.57 -19.27 1.92
CA THR A 275 -4.78 -19.34 1.11
C THR A 275 -4.36 -19.28 -0.35
N ALA A 276 -4.83 -20.21 -1.17
CA ALA A 276 -4.52 -20.26 -2.60
C ALA A 276 -5.81 -20.45 -3.41
N THR A 277 -5.93 -19.72 -4.52
CA THR A 277 -7.06 -19.85 -5.45
C THR A 277 -7.17 -21.28 -5.95
N ALA A 278 -8.27 -21.97 -5.62
CA ALA A 278 -8.54 -23.32 -6.13
C ALA A 278 -9.44 -23.26 -7.38
N GLU A 279 -10.46 -22.41 -7.32
CA GLU A 279 -11.48 -22.28 -8.35
C GLU A 279 -11.99 -20.85 -8.46
N SER A 280 -12.67 -20.56 -9.57
CA SER A 280 -13.30 -19.25 -9.80
C SER A 280 -14.58 -19.41 -10.62
N MET A 281 -15.44 -18.40 -10.58
CA MET A 281 -16.53 -18.24 -11.53
C MET A 281 -16.51 -16.85 -12.15
N GLN A 282 -16.81 -16.76 -13.44
CA GLN A 282 -17.31 -15.52 -14.01
C GLN A 282 -18.80 -15.41 -13.66
N ALA A 283 -19.18 -14.38 -12.90
CA ALA A 283 -20.57 -14.19 -12.52
C ALA A 283 -21.41 -13.78 -13.74
N MET A 284 -22.68 -14.18 -13.75
CA MET A 284 -23.65 -13.63 -14.71
C MET A 284 -23.74 -12.11 -14.55
N PRO A 285 -23.81 -11.31 -15.63
CA PRO A 285 -23.84 -9.85 -15.54
C PRO A 285 -24.98 -9.33 -14.66
N PHE A 286 -24.65 -8.46 -13.71
CA PHE A 286 -25.61 -7.79 -12.83
C PHE A 286 -25.22 -6.32 -12.60
N THR A 287 -26.21 -5.50 -12.23
CA THR A 287 -25.99 -4.12 -11.77
C THR A 287 -26.47 -4.03 -10.32
N MET A 288 -25.71 -3.33 -9.49
CA MET A 288 -26.07 -3.00 -8.11
C MET A 288 -26.83 -1.67 -8.07
N THR A 289 -27.82 -1.57 -7.18
CA THR A 289 -28.47 -0.31 -6.83
C THR A 289 -28.10 0.08 -5.41
N ASN A 290 -27.77 1.35 -5.18
CA ASN A 290 -27.41 1.86 -3.85
C ASN A 290 -28.56 1.64 -2.85
N GLY A 291 -28.30 0.97 -1.73
CA GLY A 291 -29.33 0.56 -0.76
C GLY A 291 -30.17 -0.65 -1.19
N GLY A 292 -29.81 -1.31 -2.30
CA GLY A 292 -30.55 -2.43 -2.89
C GLY A 292 -30.02 -3.81 -2.51
N THR A 293 -30.47 -4.83 -3.26
CA THR A 293 -29.92 -6.18 -3.18
C THR A 293 -29.81 -6.77 -4.59
N SER A 294 -28.63 -7.27 -4.95
CA SER A 294 -28.38 -7.94 -6.23
C SER A 294 -27.95 -9.40 -6.01
N VAL A 295 -28.19 -10.27 -7.00
CA VAL A 295 -27.87 -11.70 -6.90
C VAL A 295 -26.61 -12.01 -7.72
N VAL A 296 -25.61 -12.60 -7.07
CA VAL A 296 -24.38 -13.09 -7.71
C VAL A 296 -24.60 -14.55 -8.11
N LYS A 297 -24.69 -14.83 -9.41
CA LYS A 297 -24.98 -16.16 -9.96
C LYS A 297 -23.82 -16.71 -10.77
N GLY A 298 -23.54 -18.00 -10.62
CA GLY A 298 -22.56 -18.70 -11.45
C GLY A 298 -22.30 -20.14 -11.03
N THR A 299 -21.24 -20.73 -11.57
CA THR A 299 -20.76 -22.05 -11.20
C THR A 299 -19.24 -21.99 -11.24
N PHE A 300 -18.60 -22.36 -10.14
CA PHE A 300 -17.15 -22.36 -10.05
C PHE A 300 -16.56 -23.48 -10.91
N ALA A 301 -15.41 -23.18 -11.52
CA ALA A 301 -14.60 -24.12 -12.26
C ALA A 301 -13.15 -24.05 -11.74
N PRO A 302 -12.41 -25.17 -11.72
CA PRO A 302 -11.01 -25.19 -11.31
C PRO A 302 -10.19 -24.13 -12.05
N ALA A 303 -9.46 -23.31 -11.31
CA ALA A 303 -8.65 -22.26 -11.89
C ALA A 303 -7.36 -22.85 -12.49
N PRO A 304 -6.90 -22.36 -13.66
CA PRO A 304 -5.62 -22.77 -14.26
C PRO A 304 -4.47 -22.66 -13.26
N GLN A 305 -3.81 -23.79 -12.96
CA GLN A 305 -2.77 -23.81 -11.92
C GLN A 305 -1.43 -23.25 -12.42
N LYS A 306 -0.82 -22.43 -11.57
CA LYS A 306 0.54 -21.88 -11.65
C LYS A 306 1.30 -22.26 -10.38
N SER A 307 2.62 -22.08 -10.40
CA SER A 307 3.49 -22.34 -9.25
C SER A 307 4.27 -21.09 -8.82
N PHE A 308 4.56 -20.99 -7.52
CA PHE A 308 5.49 -20.01 -6.97
C PHE A 308 6.50 -20.71 -6.05
N ASP A 309 7.76 -20.69 -6.45
CA ASP A 309 8.88 -21.24 -5.70
C ASP A 309 9.41 -20.17 -4.74
N LEU A 310 8.91 -20.18 -3.50
CA LEU A 310 9.39 -19.29 -2.44
C LEU A 310 10.78 -19.76 -1.97
N ASP A 311 11.74 -18.82 -1.85
CA ASP A 311 13.00 -19.02 -1.13
C ASP A 311 13.29 -17.81 -0.23
N TYR A 312 12.50 -17.66 0.84
CA TYR A 312 12.60 -16.56 1.79
C TYR A 312 13.86 -16.67 2.65
N LYS A 313 14.68 -15.61 2.67
CA LYS A 313 15.93 -15.53 3.45
C LYS A 313 15.75 -14.73 4.74
N GLY A 314 14.93 -15.24 5.65
CA GLY A 314 14.62 -14.61 6.94
C GLY A 314 15.83 -14.18 7.76
N SER A 315 16.93 -14.94 7.71
CA SER A 315 18.21 -14.57 8.33
C SER A 315 18.79 -13.24 7.79
N ALA A 316 18.63 -12.96 6.50
CA ALA A 316 19.09 -11.72 5.88
C ALA A 316 18.22 -10.51 6.26
N TRP A 317 16.90 -10.71 6.42
CA TRP A 317 16.01 -9.67 6.95
C TRP A 317 16.29 -9.37 8.43
N ASN A 318 16.56 -10.41 9.23
CA ASN A 318 16.95 -10.28 10.64
C ASN A 318 18.21 -9.44 10.84
N ALA A 319 19.19 -9.56 9.95
CA ALA A 319 20.42 -8.77 9.98
C ALA A 319 20.21 -7.25 9.80
N LEU A 320 19.01 -6.81 9.38
CA LEU A 320 18.64 -5.40 9.25
C LEU A 320 17.89 -4.80 10.44
N LEU A 321 17.49 -5.62 11.42
CA LEU A 321 16.79 -5.18 12.63
C LEU A 321 17.63 -5.11 13.93
N PRO A 322 18.99 -5.20 13.95
CA PRO A 322 19.73 -5.24 15.20
C PRO A 322 19.49 -3.96 16.00
N ASN A 323 19.20 -4.12 17.29
CA ASN A 323 18.87 -3.05 18.24
C ASN A 323 17.54 -2.32 18.00
N THR A 324 16.66 -2.80 17.12
CA THR A 324 15.29 -2.27 17.06
C THR A 324 14.43 -2.92 18.15
N PRO A 325 13.94 -2.20 19.17
CA PRO A 325 13.28 -2.80 20.32
C PRO A 325 11.79 -3.07 20.00
N LEU A 326 11.52 -4.03 19.12
CA LEU A 326 10.20 -4.30 18.56
C LEU A 326 9.23 -4.97 19.57
N SER A 327 7.93 -4.87 19.29
CA SER A 327 6.83 -5.46 20.08
C SER A 327 6.08 -6.55 19.34
N THR A 328 5.82 -6.42 18.05
CA THR A 328 5.32 -7.52 17.21
C THR A 328 5.95 -7.47 15.82
N HIS A 329 5.95 -8.60 15.12
CA HIS A 329 6.30 -8.64 13.72
C HIS A 329 5.42 -9.63 12.93
N PHE A 330 5.41 -9.46 11.62
CA PHE A 330 4.55 -10.19 10.71
C PHE A 330 5.26 -10.30 9.36
N VAL A 331 5.36 -11.50 8.80
CA VAL A 331 5.82 -11.73 7.43
C VAL A 331 4.61 -12.15 6.61
N GLY A 332 4.19 -11.29 5.69
CA GLY A 332 3.25 -11.62 4.64
C GLY A 332 4.00 -11.93 3.34
N VAL A 333 3.56 -12.96 2.63
CA VAL A 333 3.93 -13.17 1.23
C VAL A 333 2.66 -13.34 0.42
N SER A 334 2.53 -12.61 -0.69
CA SER A 334 1.40 -12.72 -1.61
C SER A 334 1.88 -12.93 -3.04
N VAL A 335 1.04 -13.57 -3.85
CA VAL A 335 0.99 -13.43 -5.30
C VAL A 335 -0.33 -12.79 -5.65
N ASP A 336 -0.27 -11.59 -6.19
CA ASP A 336 -1.42 -10.76 -6.52
C ASP A 336 -1.54 -10.60 -8.04
N HIS A 337 -2.75 -10.70 -8.57
CA HIS A 337 -3.03 -10.43 -9.97
C HIS A 337 -3.28 -8.94 -10.18
N GLU A 338 -2.45 -8.33 -11.03
CA GLU A 338 -2.55 -6.93 -11.41
C GLU A 338 -3.09 -6.82 -12.84
N PRO A 339 -4.32 -6.30 -13.02
CA PRO A 339 -5.02 -6.35 -14.31
C PRO A 339 -4.38 -5.52 -15.42
N VAL A 340 -3.47 -4.61 -15.09
CA VAL A 340 -3.20 -3.39 -15.87
C VAL A 340 -1.75 -3.32 -16.38
N GLY A 341 -1.48 -4.05 -17.46
CA GLY A 341 -0.21 -3.96 -18.22
C GLY A 341 1.03 -4.25 -17.37
N THR A 342 2.17 -3.63 -17.70
CA THR A 342 3.42 -3.73 -16.90
C THR A 342 3.37 -2.94 -15.59
N ALA A 343 2.20 -2.41 -15.21
CA ALA A 343 2.05 -1.25 -14.34
C ALA A 343 0.84 -1.32 -13.40
N PRO A 344 0.95 -1.92 -12.20
CA PRO A 344 -0.11 -1.88 -11.22
C PRO A 344 -0.54 -0.44 -10.94
N ALA A 345 -1.85 -0.35 -10.84
CA ALA A 345 -2.58 0.89 -10.81
C ALA A 345 -3.25 1.04 -9.45
N LEU A 346 -3.62 2.26 -9.07
CA LEU A 346 -4.46 2.48 -7.91
C LEU A 346 -5.86 1.95 -8.19
N GLY A 347 -6.16 0.76 -7.65
CA GLY A 347 -7.44 0.11 -7.80
C GLY A 347 -7.40 -1.36 -7.37
N ALA A 348 -8.32 -2.15 -7.93
CA ALA A 348 -8.50 -3.55 -7.55
C ALA A 348 -7.46 -4.47 -8.19
N PHE A 349 -6.69 -5.14 -7.34
CA PHE A 349 -5.95 -6.38 -7.59
C PHE A 349 -6.65 -7.53 -6.86
N VAL A 350 -6.30 -8.78 -7.13
CA VAL A 350 -6.90 -9.97 -6.48
C VAL A 350 -5.80 -10.92 -6.03
N THR A 351 -5.83 -11.35 -4.77
CA THR A 351 -4.77 -12.18 -4.20
C THR A 351 -4.97 -13.63 -4.61
N LEU A 352 -4.07 -14.17 -5.42
CA LEU A 352 -4.12 -15.53 -5.95
C LEU A 352 -3.49 -16.56 -4.98
N LEU A 353 -2.45 -16.13 -4.27
CA LEU A 353 -1.80 -16.84 -3.17
C LEU A 353 -1.54 -15.82 -2.07
N GLY A 354 -1.94 -16.09 -0.83
CA GLY A 354 -1.61 -15.27 0.33
C GLY A 354 -1.15 -16.15 1.47
N MET A 355 -0.06 -15.79 2.15
CA MET A 355 0.36 -16.45 3.38
C MET A 355 0.75 -15.41 4.44
N SER A 356 0.45 -15.75 5.68
CA SER A 356 0.63 -14.88 6.84
C SER A 356 1.37 -15.66 7.93
N VAL A 357 2.63 -15.32 8.12
CA VAL A 357 3.44 -15.83 9.24
C VAL A 357 3.54 -14.72 10.28
N GLY A 358 2.53 -14.70 11.16
CA GLY A 358 2.48 -13.77 12.28
C GLY A 358 3.31 -14.26 13.46
N TYR A 359 4.07 -13.36 14.09
CA TYR A 359 4.67 -13.60 15.39
C TYR A 359 4.35 -12.43 16.33
N GLY A 360 3.34 -12.63 17.18
CA GLY A 360 3.26 -11.91 18.45
C GLY A 360 4.36 -12.47 19.35
N THR A 361 5.22 -11.60 19.91
CA THR A 361 6.37 -11.93 20.79
C THR A 361 6.56 -13.42 21.08
N ALA A 362 7.37 -14.11 20.26
CA ALA A 362 8.17 -15.19 20.80
C ALA A 362 9.09 -14.57 21.84
N TYR A 363 8.64 -14.58 23.09
CA TYR A 363 9.60 -14.60 24.18
C TYR A 363 10.44 -15.83 23.93
N SER A 364 11.73 -15.63 23.67
CA SER A 364 12.72 -16.70 23.59
C SER A 364 12.98 -17.35 24.95
N ASN A 365 11.94 -17.38 25.80
CA ASN A 365 11.93 -18.04 27.08
C ASN A 365 11.80 -19.55 26.82
N PRO A 366 12.81 -20.35 27.18
CA PRO A 366 12.74 -21.80 27.04
C PRO A 366 11.74 -22.44 28.02
N ASP A 367 11.08 -21.67 28.89
CA ASP A 367 9.99 -22.12 29.76
C ASP A 367 8.64 -22.13 29.00
N PRO A 368 8.06 -23.32 28.72
CA PRO A 368 6.76 -23.43 28.06
C PRO A 368 5.61 -22.82 28.87
N ALA A 369 5.77 -22.65 30.19
CA ALA A 369 4.74 -22.04 31.04
C ALA A 369 4.47 -20.55 30.71
N CYS A 370 5.38 -19.90 29.99
CA CYS A 370 5.22 -18.51 29.55
C CYS A 370 4.75 -18.37 28.09
N HIS A 371 4.48 -19.47 27.38
CA HIS A 371 3.94 -19.40 26.02
C HIS A 371 2.47 -18.95 26.09
N GLY A 372 2.11 -17.91 25.33
CA GLY A 372 0.74 -17.39 25.24
C GLY A 372 0.28 -16.40 26.33
N VAL A 373 0.92 -16.34 27.50
CA VAL A 373 0.55 -15.39 28.59
C VAL A 373 1.16 -13.99 28.46
N GLY A 374 2.14 -13.81 27.58
CA GLY A 374 2.79 -12.53 27.32
C GLY A 374 3.73 -12.05 28.44
N CYS A 375 4.09 -10.76 28.42
CA CYS A 375 4.83 -10.09 29.49
C CYS A 375 3.98 -9.87 30.77
N ASP A 376 3.36 -10.93 31.31
CA ASP A 376 2.81 -10.87 32.66
C ASP A 376 3.94 -11.15 33.68
N PRO A 377 4.41 -10.15 34.46
CA PRO A 377 5.45 -10.34 35.46
C PRO A 377 4.99 -11.20 36.66
N VAL A 378 3.69 -11.49 36.78
CA VAL A 378 3.15 -12.39 37.81
C VAL A 378 3.21 -13.85 37.33
N ALA A 379 2.82 -14.12 36.07
CA ALA A 379 2.93 -15.45 35.47
C ALA A 379 4.38 -15.83 35.08
N CYS A 380 5.20 -14.84 34.71
CA CYS A 380 6.53 -15.06 34.11
C CYS A 380 7.63 -14.22 34.78
N ALA A 381 7.76 -14.34 36.11
CA ALA A 381 8.54 -13.46 37.00
C ALA A 381 10.05 -13.33 36.70
N SER A 382 10.63 -14.17 35.84
CA SER A 382 12.07 -14.19 35.52
C SER A 382 12.41 -13.90 34.06
N ALA A 383 11.42 -13.73 33.16
CA ALA A 383 11.68 -13.79 31.71
C ALA A 383 11.00 -12.71 30.86
N CYS A 384 10.60 -11.59 31.44
CA CYS A 384 10.33 -10.35 30.71
C CYS A 384 11.63 -9.66 30.22
N ASP A 385 12.64 -10.44 29.80
CA ASP A 385 13.67 -9.90 28.92
C ASP A 385 12.98 -9.62 27.58
N ALA A 386 13.10 -8.39 27.08
CA ALA A 386 12.55 -7.98 25.80
C ALA A 386 13.46 -8.49 24.68
N GLY A 387 13.66 -9.81 24.67
CA GLY A 387 14.65 -10.51 23.88
C GLY A 387 14.56 -10.11 22.42
N THR A 388 15.72 -10.09 21.75
CA THR A 388 15.82 -9.80 20.31
C THR A 388 14.82 -10.66 19.54
N MET A 389 13.70 -10.07 19.13
CA MET A 389 12.73 -10.74 18.28
C MET A 389 13.41 -11.07 16.97
N VAL A 390 13.51 -12.36 16.69
CA VAL A 390 13.99 -12.89 15.42
C VAL A 390 12.76 -13.08 14.54
N LEU A 391 12.74 -12.42 13.38
CA LEU A 391 11.82 -12.72 12.29
C LEU A 391 11.90 -14.21 11.97
N ALA A 392 10.83 -14.73 11.36
CA ALA A 392 10.81 -16.08 10.82
C ALA A 392 12.11 -16.42 10.06
N GLY A 393 12.64 -17.62 10.29
CA GLY A 393 13.92 -18.07 9.71
C GLY A 393 13.87 -18.23 8.20
N ASP A 394 14.98 -18.67 7.61
CA ASP A 394 15.01 -19.03 6.18
C ASP A 394 13.99 -20.15 5.89
N TYR A 395 13.26 -20.03 4.78
CA TYR A 395 12.22 -20.96 4.39
C TYR A 395 12.07 -21.05 2.88
N ALA A 396 11.95 -22.28 2.37
CA ALA A 396 11.73 -22.53 0.96
C ALA A 396 10.59 -23.53 0.74
N HIS A 397 9.68 -23.21 -0.19
CA HIS A 397 8.52 -24.03 -0.52
C HIS A 397 7.95 -23.70 -1.90
N THR A 398 7.53 -24.71 -2.66
CA THR A 398 6.81 -24.55 -3.93
C THR A 398 5.32 -24.59 -3.68
N TYR A 399 4.63 -23.47 -3.85
CA TYR A 399 3.17 -23.40 -3.76
C TYR A 399 2.53 -23.58 -5.14
N SER A 400 1.38 -24.25 -5.20
CA SER A 400 0.46 -24.20 -6.34
C SER A 400 -0.65 -23.20 -6.05
N TYR A 401 -1.03 -22.41 -7.05
CA TYR A 401 -2.15 -21.48 -6.96
C TYR A 401 -2.85 -21.36 -8.31
N GLY A 402 -4.15 -21.12 -8.29
CA GLY A 402 -4.95 -20.90 -9.48
C GLY A 402 -4.89 -19.46 -9.96
N ASP A 403 -4.90 -19.28 -11.28
CA ASP A 403 -5.01 -17.98 -11.92
C ASP A 403 -6.04 -18.04 -13.06
N PRO A 404 -7.25 -17.51 -12.86
CA PRO A 404 -8.30 -17.53 -13.87
C PRO A 404 -8.18 -16.40 -14.90
N PHE A 405 -7.21 -15.50 -14.76
CA PHE A 405 -7.12 -14.29 -15.58
C PHE A 405 -6.24 -14.50 -16.82
N THR A 406 -6.70 -13.98 -17.96
CA THR A 406 -6.03 -14.14 -19.27
C THR A 406 -5.30 -12.88 -19.76
N GLY A 407 -5.46 -11.76 -19.05
CA GLY A 407 -4.73 -10.50 -19.24
C GLY A 407 -3.84 -10.20 -18.03
N GLY A 408 -3.45 -8.94 -17.87
CA GLY A 408 -2.68 -8.48 -16.70
C GLY A 408 -1.30 -9.12 -16.54
N GLN A 409 -0.77 -9.07 -15.32
CA GLN A 409 0.44 -9.75 -14.88
C GLN A 409 0.35 -10.07 -13.39
N ASN A 410 1.13 -11.05 -12.90
CA ASN A 410 1.15 -11.41 -11.49
C ASN A 410 2.38 -10.82 -10.81
N PHE A 411 2.19 -10.22 -9.64
CA PHE A 411 3.26 -9.76 -8.76
C PHE A 411 3.41 -10.70 -7.58
N ALA A 412 4.65 -10.96 -7.17
CA ALA A 412 4.92 -11.50 -5.86
C ALA A 412 5.38 -10.36 -4.93
N ALA A 413 4.82 -10.30 -3.73
CA ALA A 413 5.19 -9.33 -2.70
C ALA A 413 5.61 -10.04 -1.41
N VAL A 414 6.69 -9.56 -0.78
CA VAL A 414 7.09 -9.88 0.59
C VAL A 414 6.95 -8.61 1.41
N VAL A 415 6.07 -8.65 2.42
CA VAL A 415 5.82 -7.53 3.32
C VAL A 415 6.14 -7.94 4.75
N ILE A 416 7.18 -7.35 5.32
CA ILE A 416 7.53 -7.55 6.72
C ILE A 416 7.04 -6.32 7.48
N THR A 417 5.95 -6.46 8.25
CA THR A 417 5.51 -5.40 9.17
C THR A 417 6.13 -5.64 10.54
N PHE A 418 6.58 -4.57 11.18
CA PHE A 418 6.99 -4.61 12.59
C PHE A 418 6.42 -3.42 13.35
N THR A 419 6.17 -3.60 14.65
CA THR A 419 5.60 -2.57 15.52
C THR A 419 6.43 -2.35 16.77
N LYS A 420 6.27 -1.18 17.39
CA LYS A 420 6.73 -0.85 18.73
C LYS A 420 5.61 -0.19 19.52
N SER A 421 5.13 -0.88 20.55
CA SER A 421 4.13 -0.35 21.49
C SER A 421 4.79 0.60 22.49
N VAL A 422 4.23 1.80 22.64
CA VAL A 422 4.72 2.87 23.52
C VAL A 422 3.55 3.34 24.40
N ARG A 423 3.67 3.15 25.73
CA ARG A 423 2.53 3.27 26.67
C ARG A 423 2.43 4.57 27.47
N SER A 424 3.38 5.52 27.30
CA SER A 424 3.64 6.54 28.32
C SER A 424 3.81 7.97 27.79
N LEU A 425 3.39 8.25 26.55
CA LEU A 425 3.83 9.46 25.83
C LEU A 425 2.74 10.54 25.64
N LEU A 426 1.52 10.28 26.09
CA LEU A 426 0.43 11.26 26.17
C LEU A 426 -0.03 11.44 27.64
N PRO A 427 -0.67 12.59 27.99
CA PRO A 427 -1.07 12.89 29.36
C PRO A 427 -1.99 11.87 30.05
N GLU A 428 -2.65 11.02 29.26
CA GLU A 428 -3.65 10.03 29.70
C GLU A 428 -3.09 8.60 29.78
N ALA A 429 -1.77 8.40 29.61
CA ALA A 429 -1.11 7.08 29.56
C ALA A 429 -1.64 6.15 28.44
N THR A 430 -2.13 6.73 27.35
CA THR A 430 -2.57 6.03 26.15
C THR A 430 -1.42 5.24 25.50
N SER A 431 -1.71 4.01 25.09
CA SER A 431 -0.78 3.23 24.27
C SER A 431 -0.89 3.61 22.79
N GLU A 432 0.24 3.91 22.17
CA GLU A 432 0.41 3.98 20.72
C GLU A 432 1.22 2.76 20.25
N SER A 433 1.11 2.38 18.99
CA SER A 433 1.85 1.32 18.30
C SER A 433 2.48 1.91 17.04
N LEU A 434 3.72 2.36 17.18
CA LEU A 434 4.54 2.84 16.07
C LEU A 434 4.78 1.69 15.07
N ARG A 435 4.58 1.92 13.77
CA ARG A 435 4.67 0.87 12.73
C ARG A 435 5.77 1.20 11.72
N GLY A 436 6.64 0.24 11.46
CA GLY A 436 7.61 0.22 10.37
C GLY A 436 7.37 -0.98 9.46
N ASN A 437 8.02 -1.01 8.30
CA ASN A 437 7.92 -2.13 7.39
C ASN A 437 9.13 -2.29 6.48
N PHE A 438 9.23 -3.49 5.90
CA PHE A 438 9.86 -3.71 4.62
C PHE A 438 8.81 -4.14 3.60
N THR A 439 9.03 -3.78 2.35
CA THR A 439 8.30 -4.29 1.19
C THR A 439 9.31 -4.59 0.08
N LEU A 440 9.21 -5.78 -0.48
CA LEU A 440 9.77 -6.15 -1.77
C LEU A 440 8.59 -6.59 -2.63
N SER A 441 8.35 -5.94 -3.77
CA SER A 441 7.40 -6.41 -4.78
C SER A 441 8.02 -6.32 -6.17
N ALA A 442 7.76 -7.32 -7.00
CA ALA A 442 8.18 -7.42 -8.41
C ALA A 442 7.33 -8.49 -9.14
N PRO A 443 7.35 -8.58 -10.48
CA PRO A 443 6.67 -9.64 -11.21
C PRO A 443 7.08 -11.05 -10.74
N VAL A 444 6.15 -12.01 -10.75
CA VAL A 444 6.38 -13.37 -10.21
C VAL A 444 7.58 -14.06 -10.85
N GLU A 445 7.77 -13.92 -12.16
CA GLU A 445 8.91 -14.46 -12.92
C GLU A 445 10.26 -13.85 -12.51
N GLU A 446 10.26 -12.68 -11.87
CA GLU A 446 11.47 -12.07 -11.32
C GLU A 446 11.83 -12.61 -9.93
N LEU A 447 10.89 -13.17 -9.17
CA LEU A 447 11.11 -13.60 -7.78
C LEU A 447 11.07 -15.12 -7.58
N THR A 448 10.28 -15.85 -8.37
CA THR A 448 10.14 -17.32 -8.22
C THR A 448 11.48 -18.03 -8.39
N GLY A 449 11.79 -18.92 -7.45
CA GLY A 449 12.99 -19.76 -7.43
C GLY A 449 14.28 -19.01 -7.09
N LYS A 450 14.19 -17.77 -6.59
CA LYS A 450 15.34 -16.94 -6.22
C LYS A 450 15.34 -16.60 -4.73
N PRO A 451 16.52 -16.50 -4.09
CA PRO A 451 16.64 -16.01 -2.71
C PRO A 451 15.98 -14.63 -2.51
N LEU A 452 14.92 -14.57 -1.71
CA LEU A 452 14.21 -13.33 -1.36
C LEU A 452 14.89 -12.68 -0.16
N THR A 453 15.99 -11.98 -0.44
CA THR A 453 16.75 -11.14 0.49
C THR A 453 16.29 -9.67 0.41
N PRO A 454 16.48 -8.87 1.47
CA PRO A 454 16.27 -7.42 1.39
C PRO A 454 17.17 -6.76 0.33
N PRO A 455 16.62 -5.97 -0.60
CA PRO A 455 17.43 -5.13 -1.49
C PRO A 455 17.83 -3.79 -0.83
N LEU A 456 17.21 -3.44 0.30
CA LEU A 456 17.29 -2.13 0.93
C LEU A 456 17.22 -2.23 2.46
N GLY A 457 18.11 -1.52 3.15
CA GLY A 457 18.10 -1.37 4.61
C GLY A 457 17.17 -0.28 5.11
N LEU A 458 16.96 -0.21 6.42
CA LEU A 458 16.18 0.85 7.06
C LEU A 458 16.97 2.18 7.11
N PRO A 459 16.29 3.34 6.99
CA PRO A 459 16.82 4.62 7.46
C PRO A 459 17.17 4.56 8.95
N GLN A 460 18.28 5.17 9.34
CA GLN A 460 18.83 5.15 10.71
C GLN A 460 18.95 6.57 11.29
N ASP A 461 19.22 6.68 12.59
CA ASP A 461 19.52 7.94 13.29
C ASP A 461 18.59 9.13 12.96
N ILE A 462 17.28 8.88 12.90
CA ILE A 462 16.31 9.93 12.58
C ILE A 462 16.32 10.96 13.71
N LYS A 463 16.67 12.20 13.37
CA LYS A 463 16.75 13.35 14.27
C LYS A 463 15.77 14.43 13.84
N VAL A 464 15.23 15.15 14.82
CA VAL A 464 14.26 16.24 14.60
C VAL A 464 14.74 17.47 15.36
N ALA A 465 14.93 18.58 14.64
CA ALA A 465 15.64 19.77 15.12
C ALA A 465 17.04 19.43 15.71
N GLY A 466 17.72 18.44 15.12
CA GLY A 466 19.03 17.93 15.57
C GLY A 466 18.99 17.06 16.83
N LYS A 467 17.83 16.87 17.46
CA LYS A 467 17.64 16.03 18.66
C LYS A 467 17.39 14.58 18.26
N ASP A 468 17.91 13.65 19.04
CA ASP A 468 17.55 12.23 18.97
C ASP A 468 16.09 12.03 19.40
N THR A 469 15.39 11.09 18.75
CA THR A 469 13.98 10.81 19.01
C THR A 469 13.75 9.36 19.44
N PRO A 470 14.20 8.97 20.65
CA PRO A 470 14.06 7.59 21.13
C PRO A 470 12.59 7.18 21.24
N TYR A 471 12.30 5.93 20.89
CA TYR A 471 10.93 5.42 20.71
C TYR A 471 10.04 5.57 21.95
N ASP A 472 10.63 5.52 23.14
CA ASP A 472 9.98 5.50 24.44
C ASP A 472 9.94 6.88 25.13
N GLN A 473 10.17 7.98 24.41
CA GLN A 473 10.13 9.34 24.96
C GLN A 473 9.42 10.34 24.04
N VAL A 474 9.00 11.47 24.60
CA VAL A 474 8.56 12.65 23.85
C VAL A 474 9.73 13.62 23.69
N THR A 475 10.10 13.91 22.45
CA THR A 475 11.11 14.92 22.12
C THR A 475 10.44 16.29 22.02
N THR A 476 10.63 17.13 23.04
CA THR A 476 9.98 18.45 23.15
C THR A 476 10.83 19.57 22.55
N GLY A 477 10.20 20.70 22.20
CA GLY A 477 10.90 21.90 21.76
C GLY A 477 11.57 21.73 20.40
N VAL A 478 10.95 21.02 19.46
CA VAL A 478 11.48 20.85 18.09
C VAL A 478 11.12 22.01 17.15
N GLY A 479 10.24 22.93 17.58
CA GLY A 479 9.71 24.00 16.75
C GLY A 479 8.66 23.54 15.73
N THR A 480 8.08 24.49 15.00
CA THR A 480 7.02 24.22 14.01
C THR A 480 7.56 23.90 12.62
N THR A 481 8.83 24.22 12.35
CA THR A 481 9.55 24.01 11.08
C THR A 481 10.88 23.25 11.27
N PRO A 482 10.91 22.11 11.97
CA PRO A 482 12.16 21.41 12.26
C PRO A 482 12.88 20.96 10.98
N ALA A 483 14.21 21.06 11.01
CA ALA A 483 15.05 20.20 10.17
C ALA A 483 14.91 18.75 10.64
N ILE A 484 14.60 17.85 9.71
CA ILE A 484 14.55 16.40 9.91
C ILE A 484 15.73 15.82 9.13
N THR A 485 16.59 15.06 9.82
CA THR A 485 17.76 14.42 9.20
C THR A 485 17.84 12.96 9.60
N TRP A 486 18.42 12.12 8.75
CA TRP A 486 18.62 10.70 9.04
C TRP A 486 19.91 10.20 8.37
N THR A 487 20.40 9.06 8.83
CA THR A 487 21.44 8.29 8.14
C THR A 487 20.77 7.45 7.04
N ALA A 488 21.33 7.47 5.83
CA ALA A 488 20.87 6.63 4.73
C ALA A 488 21.04 5.13 5.07
N PRO A 489 20.21 4.23 4.49
CA PRO A 489 20.39 2.79 4.65
C PRO A 489 21.82 2.31 4.40
N SER A 490 22.32 1.44 5.28
CA SER A 490 23.63 0.77 5.11
C SER A 490 23.63 -0.31 4.03
N LEU A 491 22.45 -0.78 3.62
CA LEU A 491 22.23 -1.71 2.52
C LEU A 491 21.39 -1.05 1.42
N GLY A 492 21.82 -1.19 0.17
CA GLY A 492 21.16 -0.60 -1.00
C GLY A 492 21.46 0.89 -1.17
N SER A 493 20.77 1.54 -2.10
CA SER A 493 20.88 2.98 -2.35
C SER A 493 19.52 3.51 -2.77
N PRO A 494 18.79 4.23 -1.90
CA PRO A 494 17.45 4.71 -2.21
C PRO A 494 17.44 5.67 -3.39
N THR A 495 16.46 5.55 -4.28
CA THR A 495 16.18 6.54 -5.32
C THR A 495 15.42 7.74 -4.75
N ARG A 496 14.66 7.52 -3.68
CA ARG A 496 14.01 8.55 -2.87
C ARG A 496 13.80 8.16 -1.41
N TYR A 497 13.41 9.17 -0.64
CA TYR A 497 12.78 9.03 0.65
C TYR A 497 11.38 9.64 0.64
N ARG A 498 10.46 9.05 1.41
CA ARG A 498 9.20 9.67 1.84
C ARG A 498 9.24 9.89 3.34
N VAL A 499 9.08 11.14 3.77
CA VAL A 499 8.88 11.52 5.17
C VAL A 499 7.38 11.74 5.39
N SER A 500 6.74 10.88 6.19
CA SER A 500 5.32 11.02 6.56
C SER A 500 5.21 11.54 7.99
N VAL A 501 4.49 12.64 8.20
CA VAL A 501 4.24 13.23 9.52
C VAL A 501 2.83 12.83 9.96
N VAL A 502 2.73 12.18 11.12
CA VAL A 502 1.48 11.62 11.66
C VAL A 502 1.12 12.32 12.96
N ASP A 503 -0.05 12.96 12.99
CA ASP A 503 -0.67 13.56 14.18
C ASP A 503 -1.36 12.46 15.00
N THR A 504 -1.12 12.46 16.31
CA THR A 504 -1.67 11.52 17.30
C THR A 504 -2.40 12.25 18.42
N THR A 505 -2.90 13.46 18.20
CA THR A 505 -3.43 14.31 19.28
C THR A 505 -4.93 14.18 19.49
N ASP A 506 -5.71 13.93 18.43
CA ASP A 506 -7.12 14.36 18.39
C ASP A 506 -8.17 13.24 18.56
N LEU A 507 -7.78 11.96 18.60
CA LEU A 507 -8.73 10.83 18.47
C LEU A 507 -8.40 9.67 19.42
N THR A 508 -8.98 9.70 20.63
CA THR A 508 -9.14 8.52 21.50
C THR A 508 -10.50 7.86 21.29
N ASP A 509 -10.59 6.53 21.49
CA ASP A 509 -11.88 5.83 21.59
C ASP A 509 -12.48 5.98 23.00
N ALA A 510 -13.65 5.38 23.22
CA ALA A 510 -14.29 5.33 24.53
C ALA A 510 -13.47 4.61 25.62
N ASN A 511 -12.36 3.94 25.25
CA ASN A 511 -11.45 3.24 26.15
C ASN A 511 -10.14 4.01 26.40
N GLY A 512 -10.01 5.25 25.90
CA GLY A 512 -8.79 6.06 26.03
C GLY A 512 -7.62 5.57 25.16
N THR A 513 -7.88 4.67 24.21
CA THR A 513 -6.89 4.20 23.23
C THR A 513 -6.90 5.12 22.01
N LEU A 514 -5.73 5.41 21.42
CA LEU A 514 -5.65 6.18 20.18
C LEU A 514 -6.39 5.43 19.06
N SER A 515 -7.58 5.93 18.71
CA SER A 515 -8.51 5.28 17.81
C SER A 515 -8.19 5.56 16.35
N THR A 516 -7.41 6.60 16.07
CA THR A 516 -7.08 6.98 14.70
C THR A 516 -5.77 7.75 14.61
N ARG A 517 -4.90 7.32 13.69
CA ARG A 517 -3.68 8.02 13.28
C ARG A 517 -3.97 8.85 12.05
N ARG A 518 -3.52 10.11 12.00
CA ARG A 518 -3.74 10.98 10.84
C ARG A 518 -2.44 11.50 10.25
N THR A 519 -2.10 11.05 9.05
CA THR A 519 -1.02 11.66 8.26
C THR A 519 -1.41 13.09 7.89
N VAL A 520 -0.65 14.07 8.36
CA VAL A 520 -0.87 15.51 8.07
C VAL A 520 0.02 16.01 6.93
N ALA A 521 1.18 15.37 6.73
CA ALA A 521 2.06 15.67 5.61
C ALA A 521 2.76 14.42 5.05
N ASN A 522 3.02 14.43 3.74
CA ASN A 522 4.01 13.57 3.10
C ASN A 522 5.02 14.44 2.36
N VAL A 523 6.32 14.18 2.52
CA VAL A 523 7.40 14.91 1.86
C VAL A 523 8.29 13.94 1.10
N TYR A 524 8.44 14.13 -0.21
CA TYR A 524 9.28 13.33 -1.07
C TYR A 524 10.58 14.08 -1.39
N VAL A 525 11.73 13.47 -1.08
CA VAL A 525 13.08 14.04 -1.27
C VAL A 525 14.06 12.98 -1.74
N LYS A 526 15.15 13.40 -2.40
CA LYS A 526 16.28 12.50 -2.76
C LYS A 526 17.38 12.47 -1.70
N SER A 527 17.53 13.55 -0.93
CA SER A 527 18.54 13.68 0.12
C SER A 527 18.07 13.13 1.46
N PRO A 528 18.97 12.66 2.35
CA PRO A 528 18.61 12.14 3.67
C PRO A 528 18.37 13.26 4.73
N ASN A 529 17.79 14.38 4.27
CA ASN A 529 17.46 15.55 5.08
C ASN A 529 16.37 16.40 4.40
N MET A 530 15.63 17.14 5.21
CA MET A 530 14.67 18.16 4.77
C MET A 530 14.36 19.15 5.90
N THR A 531 13.85 20.34 5.56
CA THR A 531 13.21 21.25 6.52
C THR A 531 11.70 21.17 6.35
N LEU A 532 10.97 20.96 7.44
CA LEU A 532 9.51 20.83 7.38
C LEU A 532 8.85 22.20 7.14
N PRO A 533 7.97 22.36 6.12
CA PRO A 533 7.30 23.63 5.86
C PRO A 533 6.39 24.08 7.00
N GLU A 534 6.11 25.39 7.05
CA GLU A 534 5.20 25.98 8.04
C GLU A 534 3.79 25.39 7.98
N GLY A 535 3.16 25.37 9.16
CA GLY A 535 1.76 24.94 9.35
C GLY A 535 1.56 23.43 9.49
N ILE A 536 2.60 22.60 9.37
CA ILE A 536 2.49 21.14 9.54
C ILE A 536 2.47 20.73 11.02
N LEU A 537 3.47 21.18 11.80
CA LEU A 537 3.46 20.96 13.25
C LEU A 537 2.84 22.17 13.95
N GLN A 538 1.96 21.89 14.92
CA GLN A 538 1.24 22.90 15.69
C GLN A 538 1.63 22.80 17.18
N PRO A 539 1.82 23.93 17.89
CA PRO A 539 2.10 23.91 19.32
C PRO A 539 1.00 23.18 20.11
N GLY A 540 1.41 22.37 21.10
CA GLY A 540 0.49 21.58 21.94
C GLY A 540 0.00 20.27 21.31
N LYS A 541 0.42 19.95 20.08
CA LYS A 541 0.15 18.66 19.42
C LYS A 541 1.32 17.68 19.53
N PHE A 542 1.01 16.39 19.38
CA PHE A 542 1.97 15.29 19.37
C PHE A 542 1.99 14.62 18.00
N TYR A 543 3.20 14.29 17.56
CA TYR A 543 3.43 13.69 16.26
C TYR A 543 4.45 12.56 16.36
N TYR A 544 4.45 11.66 15.39
CA TYR A 544 5.65 10.89 15.04
C TYR A 544 5.93 11.02 13.55
N ILE A 545 7.19 10.78 13.19
CA ILE A 545 7.68 10.86 11.82
C ILE A 545 8.03 9.45 11.35
N GLN A 546 7.60 9.10 10.14
CA GLN A 546 8.06 7.91 9.43
C GLN A 546 8.97 8.33 8.29
N VAL A 547 10.14 7.71 8.17
CA VAL A 547 11.04 7.86 7.03
C VAL A 547 11.08 6.54 6.29
N SER A 548 10.57 6.54 5.05
CA SER A 548 10.63 5.40 4.14
C SER A 548 11.69 5.64 3.08
N ALA A 549 12.73 4.81 3.06
CA ALA A 549 13.61 4.69 1.91
C ALA A 549 12.89 3.87 0.82
N THR A 550 13.06 4.24 -0.44
CA THR A 550 12.46 3.50 -1.58
C THR A 550 13.48 3.37 -2.71
N VAL A 551 13.44 2.22 -3.41
CA VAL A 551 14.07 2.02 -4.72
C VAL A 551 12.98 1.70 -5.74
N ARG A 552 13.02 2.42 -6.87
CA ARG A 552 12.13 2.29 -8.02
C ARG A 552 12.94 2.39 -9.31
N ASP A 553 12.52 1.69 -10.36
CA ASP A 553 13.25 1.64 -11.63
C ASP A 553 13.35 3.02 -12.31
N ASN A 554 12.25 3.79 -12.36
CA ASN A 554 12.19 5.11 -13.00
C ASN A 554 11.64 6.18 -12.04
N ASP A 555 12.38 6.50 -10.97
CA ASP A 555 11.91 7.43 -9.93
C ASP A 555 11.98 8.91 -10.37
N ASP A 556 11.01 9.32 -11.19
CA ASP A 556 10.90 10.68 -11.74
C ASP A 556 10.08 11.61 -10.82
N PHE A 557 10.71 12.71 -10.40
CA PHE A 557 10.08 13.75 -9.58
C PHE A 557 9.33 14.81 -10.40
N ALA A 558 9.38 14.73 -11.74
CA ALA A 558 8.39 15.35 -12.60
C ALA A 558 7.08 14.56 -12.63
N ALA A 559 7.13 13.24 -12.42
CA ALA A 559 5.97 12.33 -12.42
C ALA A 559 5.82 11.52 -11.09
N PRO A 560 5.85 12.18 -9.91
CA PRO A 560 6.16 11.53 -8.61
C PRO A 560 5.14 10.48 -8.13
N PHE A 561 3.94 10.49 -8.71
CA PHE A 561 2.81 9.63 -8.33
C PHE A 561 2.56 8.47 -9.30
N LYS A 562 3.37 8.33 -10.36
CA LYS A 562 3.38 7.11 -11.16
C LYS A 562 4.02 5.96 -10.38
N SER A 563 3.68 4.75 -10.80
CA SER A 563 4.03 3.47 -10.19
C SER A 563 5.27 2.86 -10.92
N GLU A 564 6.21 2.11 -10.27
CA GLU A 564 7.28 1.27 -10.90
C GLU A 564 7.41 -0.20 -10.34
N PRO A 565 7.69 -1.30 -11.13
CA PRO A 565 7.26 -2.72 -10.92
C PRO A 565 7.89 -3.29 -9.68
N ARG A 566 9.19 -3.06 -9.68
CA ARG A 566 10.06 -3.18 -8.55
C ARG A 566 9.81 -1.96 -7.67
N ASN A 567 8.96 -2.16 -6.68
CA ASN A 567 8.84 -1.25 -5.55
C ASN A 567 9.45 -1.94 -4.33
N THR A 568 10.68 -1.57 -4.01
CA THR A 568 11.29 -1.94 -2.72
C THR A 568 11.25 -0.74 -1.79
N SER A 569 10.76 -0.93 -0.57
CA SER A 569 10.81 0.10 0.47
C SER A 569 11.16 -0.45 1.84
N ALA A 570 11.83 0.38 2.64
CA ALA A 570 12.18 0.09 4.01
C ALA A 570 11.87 1.33 4.86
N MET A 571 10.97 1.20 5.83
CA MET A 571 10.40 2.31 6.58
C MET A 571 10.67 2.18 8.08
N MET A 572 11.30 3.23 8.62
CA MET A 572 11.54 3.40 10.04
C MET A 572 10.74 4.61 10.58
N PHE A 573 10.67 4.75 11.90
CA PHE A 573 9.91 5.79 12.57
C PHE A 573 10.72 6.46 13.69
N THR A 574 10.18 7.54 14.27
CA THR A 574 10.69 8.20 15.48
C THR A 574 9.89 7.77 16.72
N GLY A 575 10.36 8.12 17.93
CA GLY A 575 9.47 8.36 19.07
C GLY A 575 8.51 9.54 18.84
N LEU A 576 7.73 9.93 19.85
CA LEU A 576 6.87 11.11 19.73
C LEU A 576 7.70 12.40 19.76
N VAL A 577 7.23 13.43 19.06
CA VAL A 577 7.80 14.78 19.02
C VAL A 577 6.70 15.82 19.23
N THR A 578 7.05 16.95 19.84
CA THR A 578 6.15 18.11 19.99
C THR A 578 6.94 19.43 19.88
N PRO A 579 6.42 20.45 19.15
CA PRO A 579 7.09 21.73 18.91
C PRO A 579 7.66 22.45 20.13
#